data_AF-A0ABD1FN63-F1
#
_entry.id   AF-A0ABD1FN63-F1
#
_cell.length_a   1.000
_cell.length_b   1.000
_cell.length_c   1.000
_cell.angle_alpha   90.00
_cell.angle_beta   90.00
_cell.angle_gamma   90.00
#
_symmetry.space_group_name_H-M   'P 1'
#
loop_
_entity.id
_entity.type
_entity.pdbx_description
1 polymer ?
#
loop_
_entity_poly.entity_id
_entity_poly.type
_entity_poly.pdbx_seq_one_letter_code
_entity_poly.pdbx_strand_id
1 'polypeptide(L)'
;MDDPYEKISQQKQRTPPEAQRVKWKGFEESVIEPSGNRCFLCKRDVAYTAGGTMYGRSELPAVAVLPCGHVFHDYCLQLITPPQDSQSPPCIPCALDR
;
A
#
# COMPACT_ATOMS: atom_id res chain seq x y z
N MET A 1 16.40 -70.65 -13.75
CA MET A 1 16.79 -69.69 -14.81
C MET A 1 15.71 -68.66 -14.73
N ASP A 2 15.95 -67.61 -13.95
CA ASP A 2 14.91 -66.66 -13.57
C ASP A 2 15.51 -65.26 -13.71
N ASP A 3 14.83 -64.48 -14.54
CA ASP A 3 15.25 -63.30 -15.31
C ASP A 3 15.62 -62.07 -14.43
N PRO A 4 16.67 -61.28 -14.74
CA PRO A 4 17.15 -60.21 -13.88
C PRO A 4 16.53 -58.82 -14.19
N TYR A 5 15.31 -58.78 -14.75
CA TYR A 5 14.70 -57.53 -15.23
C TYR A 5 13.26 -57.35 -14.75
N GLU A 6 13.06 -57.08 -13.46
CA GLU A 6 11.80 -56.44 -13.02
C GLU A 6 11.93 -55.87 -11.60
N LYS A 7 12.35 -54.60 -11.48
CA LYS A 7 12.03 -53.73 -10.32
C LYS A 7 12.46 -52.27 -10.55
N ILE A 8 12.18 -51.75 -11.75
CA ILE A 8 12.20 -50.31 -12.04
C ILE A 8 10.77 -49.79 -12.13
N SER A 9 10.05 -49.75 -11.01
CA SER A 9 8.72 -49.11 -10.95
C SER A 9 8.30 -48.82 -9.51
N GLN A 10 9.07 -48.00 -8.79
CA GLN A 10 8.58 -47.37 -7.56
C GLN A 10 8.97 -45.88 -7.49
N GLN A 11 9.00 -45.21 -8.65
CA GLN A 11 9.03 -43.76 -8.68
C GLN A 11 7.65 -43.24 -8.31
N LYS A 12 7.35 -43.28 -7.00
CA LYS A 12 6.16 -42.71 -6.38
C LYS A 12 6.07 -41.27 -6.86
N GLN A 13 5.10 -41.00 -7.73
CA GLN A 13 4.83 -39.67 -8.27
C GLN A 13 4.71 -38.71 -7.09
N ARG A 14 5.72 -37.88 -6.88
CA ARG A 14 5.64 -36.78 -5.93
C ARG A 14 4.78 -35.73 -6.61
N THR A 15 3.49 -35.74 -6.34
CA THR A 15 2.64 -34.58 -6.59
C THR A 15 3.32 -33.38 -5.92
N PRO A 16 3.65 -32.31 -6.66
CA PRO A 16 4.12 -31.08 -6.05
C PRO A 16 3.11 -30.67 -4.97
N PRO A 17 3.56 -30.23 -3.78
CA PRO A 17 2.65 -29.67 -2.80
C PRO A 17 1.82 -28.63 -3.53
N GLU A 18 0.50 -28.77 -3.48
CA GLU A 18 -0.44 -27.80 -4.03
C GLU A 18 0.04 -26.44 -3.55
N ALA A 19 0.61 -25.66 -4.47
CA ALA A 19 1.20 -24.39 -4.13
C ALA A 19 0.14 -23.64 -3.35
N GLN A 20 0.48 -23.23 -2.12
CA GLN A 20 -0.40 -22.47 -1.25
C GLN A 20 -0.63 -21.12 -1.92
N ARG A 21 -1.51 -21.10 -2.93
CA ARG A 21 -1.84 -19.93 -3.71
C ARG A 21 -2.73 -19.10 -2.81
N VAL A 22 -2.20 -17.97 -2.35
CA VAL A 22 -2.99 -16.95 -1.65
C VAL A 22 -4.19 -16.63 -2.54
N LYS A 23 -5.38 -17.05 -2.10
CA LYS A 23 -6.63 -16.76 -2.79
C LYS A 23 -7.02 -15.34 -2.41
N TRP A 24 -6.76 -14.39 -3.31
CA TRP A 24 -7.24 -13.01 -3.18
C TRP A 24 -8.76 -13.03 -3.01
N LYS A 25 -9.27 -12.44 -1.91
CA LYS A 25 -10.70 -12.38 -1.59
C LYS A 25 -11.45 -11.24 -2.29
N GLY A 26 -10.79 -10.51 -3.20
CA GLY A 26 -11.38 -9.36 -3.91
C GLY A 26 -11.50 -8.10 -3.06
N PHE A 27 -12.11 -7.07 -3.62
CA PHE A 27 -12.50 -5.82 -2.94
C PHE A 27 -13.90 -5.98 -2.34
N GLU A 28 -14.07 -6.91 -1.41
CA GLU A 28 -15.32 -7.05 -0.67
C GLU A 28 -15.52 -5.78 0.17
N GLU A 29 -16.31 -4.82 -0.34
CA GLU A 29 -16.68 -3.51 0.24
C GLU A 29 -15.82 -3.13 1.45
N SER A 30 -14.51 -2.99 1.23
CA SER A 30 -13.58 -2.92 2.34
C SER A 30 -13.73 -1.55 2.95
N VAL A 31 -14.35 -1.49 4.12
CA VAL A 31 -14.34 -0.30 4.97
C VAL A 31 -12.89 0.17 5.03
N ILE A 32 -12.62 1.38 4.55
CA ILE A 32 -11.29 1.97 4.64
C ILE A 32 -11.05 2.25 6.12
N GLU A 33 -10.23 1.41 6.73
CA GLU A 33 -9.75 1.60 8.09
C GLU A 33 -8.73 2.75 8.14
N PRO A 34 -8.67 3.50 9.25
CA PRO A 34 -7.64 4.53 9.43
C PRO A 34 -6.25 3.91 9.32
N SER A 35 -5.34 4.58 8.61
CA SER A 35 -3.95 4.14 8.49
C SER A 35 -3.12 4.40 9.76
N GLY A 36 -3.61 5.27 10.65
CA GLY A 36 -2.87 5.82 11.78
C GLY A 36 -1.95 6.99 11.39
N ASN A 37 -1.73 7.23 10.10
CA ASN A 37 -0.92 8.33 9.60
C ASN A 37 -1.80 9.54 9.34
N ARG A 38 -1.48 10.68 9.96
CA ARG A 38 -2.27 11.90 9.84
C ARG A 38 -1.54 12.94 9.02
N CYS A 39 -2.25 13.58 8.10
CA CYS A 39 -1.75 14.72 7.34
C CYS A 39 -1.32 15.83 8.32
N PHE A 40 -0.07 16.28 8.21
CA PHE A 40 0.45 17.32 9.10
C PHE A 40 -0.20 18.70 8.91
N LEU A 41 -0.97 18.91 7.83
CA LEU A 41 -1.67 20.15 7.56
C LEU A 41 -3.13 20.12 8.05
N CYS A 42 -3.94 19.21 7.51
CA CYS A 42 -5.38 19.16 7.83
C CYS A 42 -5.74 18.26 9.03
N LYS A 43 -4.75 17.57 9.60
CA LYS A 43 -4.86 16.69 10.78
C LYS A 43 -5.81 15.49 10.62
N ARG A 44 -6.29 15.18 9.42
CA ARG A 44 -7.05 13.95 9.13
C ARG A 44 -6.15 12.80 8.75
N ASP A 45 -6.64 11.58 8.95
CA ASP A 45 -5.95 10.37 8.49
C ASP A 45 -5.85 10.38 6.96
N VAL A 46 -4.68 10.00 6.44
CA VAL A 46 -4.41 10.02 5.00
C VAL A 46 -5.07 8.89 4.23
N ALA A 47 -5.65 7.91 4.94
CA ALA A 47 -6.56 6.92 4.36
C ALA A 47 -7.87 7.55 3.83
N TYR A 48 -8.21 8.77 4.25
CA TYR A 48 -9.40 9.49 3.80
C TYR A 48 -9.04 10.72 2.97
N THR A 49 -9.99 11.21 2.17
CA THR A 49 -9.79 12.40 1.33
C THR A 49 -9.62 13.68 2.16
N ALA A 50 -8.94 14.67 1.56
CA ALA A 50 -8.71 15.98 2.16
C ALA A 50 -9.95 16.90 2.16
N GLY A 51 -11.04 16.56 1.46
CA GLY A 51 -12.35 17.24 1.58
C GLY A 51 -13.30 16.27 2.26
N GLY A 52 -13.88 16.62 3.41
CA GLY A 52 -14.53 15.68 4.35
C GLY A 52 -15.74 14.86 3.85
N THR A 53 -15.97 14.79 2.54
CA THR A 53 -16.92 13.88 1.93
C THR A 53 -16.38 12.45 2.00
N MET A 54 -16.89 11.69 2.97
CA MET A 54 -16.70 10.25 3.14
C MET A 54 -17.29 9.41 1.98
N TYR A 55 -17.84 10.06 0.95
CA TYR A 55 -18.58 9.44 -0.14
C TYR A 55 -17.72 9.43 -1.40
N GLY A 56 -16.82 8.47 -1.45
CA GLY A 56 -15.95 8.21 -2.59
C GLY A 56 -15.14 6.95 -2.36
N ARG A 57 -15.82 5.82 -2.11
CA ARG A 57 -15.21 4.50 -1.87
C ARG A 57 -14.38 3.97 -3.04
N SER A 58 -14.36 4.68 -4.18
CA SER A 58 -13.73 4.22 -5.41
C SER A 58 -12.30 4.73 -5.62
N GLU A 59 -11.88 5.81 -4.96
CA GLU A 59 -10.55 6.39 -5.20
C GLU A 59 -9.75 6.49 -3.89
N LEU A 60 -8.63 5.77 -3.84
CA LEU A 60 -7.66 5.92 -2.78
C LEU A 60 -7.12 7.35 -2.81
N PRO A 61 -7.04 8.05 -1.66
CA PRO A 61 -6.54 9.42 -1.63
C PRO A 61 -5.09 9.48 -2.12
N ALA A 62 -4.75 10.51 -2.89
CA ALA A 62 -3.36 10.82 -3.17
C ALA A 62 -2.67 11.34 -1.89
N VAL A 63 -1.57 10.70 -1.52
CA VAL A 63 -0.77 10.99 -0.32
C VAL A 63 0.65 11.31 -0.75
N ALA A 64 1.20 12.40 -0.21
CA ALA A 64 2.60 12.80 -0.40
C ALA A 64 3.41 12.46 0.85
N VAL A 65 4.51 11.74 0.68
CA VAL A 65 5.50 11.47 1.74
C VAL A 65 6.80 12.13 1.31
N LEU A 66 7.29 13.08 2.12
CA LEU A 66 8.54 13.79 1.82
C LEU A 66 9.76 12.93 2.18
N PRO A 67 10.97 13.25 1.67
CA PRO A 67 12.20 12.50 2.00
C PRO A 67 12.52 12.42 3.50
N CYS A 68 12.02 13.37 4.30
CA CYS A 68 12.14 13.36 5.76
C CYS A 68 11.14 12.40 6.46
N GLY A 69 10.23 11.77 5.72
CA GLY A 69 9.22 10.84 6.23
C GLY A 69 7.89 11.49 6.65
N HIS A 70 7.78 12.82 6.67
CA HIS A 70 6.51 13.49 7.00
C HIS A 70 5.44 13.30 5.90
N VAL A 71 4.21 13.05 6.34
CA VAL A 71 3.10 12.59 5.51
C VAL A 71 2.01 13.66 5.36
N PHE A 72 1.52 13.86 4.14
CA PHE A 72 0.51 14.85 3.80
C PHE A 72 -0.49 14.26 2.80
N HIS A 73 -1.72 14.78 2.78
CA HIS A 73 -2.50 14.66 1.54
C HIS A 73 -1.81 15.45 0.44
N ASP A 74 -1.73 14.89 -0.77
CA ASP A 74 -1.12 15.56 -1.92
C ASP A 74 -1.75 16.95 -2.16
N TYR A 75 -3.09 17.00 -2.15
CA TYR A 75 -3.85 18.25 -2.24
C TYR A 75 -3.48 19.27 -1.16
N CYS A 76 -3.35 18.84 0.10
CA CYS A 76 -3.00 19.76 1.18
C CYS A 76 -1.58 20.32 1.01
N LEU A 77 -0.64 19.48 0.60
CA LEU A 77 0.74 19.91 0.35
C LEU A 77 0.82 20.85 -0.85
N GLN A 78 0.07 20.57 -1.93
CA GLN A 78 0.02 21.42 -3.12
C GLN A 78 -0.52 22.83 -2.80
N LEU A 79 -1.53 22.95 -1.94
CA LEU A 79 -2.11 24.26 -1.56
C LEU A 79 -1.09 25.20 -0.90
N ILE A 80 -0.10 24.66 -0.19
CA ILE A 80 0.92 25.46 0.50
C ILE A 80 2.23 25.56 -0.28
N THR A 81 2.40 24.74 -1.33
CA THR A 81 3.64 24.67 -2.11
C THR A 81 3.52 25.60 -3.32
N PRO A 82 4.36 26.65 -3.42
CA PRO A 82 4.41 27.47 -4.61
C PRO A 82 4.73 26.64 -5.86
N PRO A 83 4.20 26.97 -7.05
CA PRO A 83 4.41 26.17 -8.27
C PRO A 83 5.88 25.87 -8.60
N GLN A 84 6.77 26.85 -8.35
CA GLN A 84 8.21 26.71 -8.57
C GLN A 84 8.88 25.66 -7.67
N ASP A 85 8.27 25.35 -6.52
CA ASP A 85 8.80 24.41 -5.53
C ASP A 85 8.10 23.05 -5.60
N SER A 86 7.23 22.82 -6.59
CA SER A 86 6.43 21.58 -6.71
C SER A 86 7.25 20.29 -6.78
N GLN A 87 8.47 20.34 -7.32
CA GLN A 87 9.39 19.19 -7.37
C GLN A 87 10.13 18.95 -6.04
N SER A 88 10.18 19.95 -5.17
CA SER A 88 10.85 19.91 -3.87
C SER A 88 10.04 20.70 -2.83
N PRO A 89 8.81 20.25 -2.52
CA PRO A 89 7.91 20.96 -1.63
C PRO A 89 8.51 21.11 -0.21
N PRO A 90 8.20 22.20 0.50
CA PRO A 90 8.70 22.41 1.85
C PRO A 90 8.12 21.39 2.84
N CYS A 91 8.93 20.98 3.81
CA CYS A 91 8.44 20.25 4.97
C CYS A 91 8.27 21.20 6.16
N ILE A 92 7.03 21.65 6.40
CA ILE A 92 6.73 22.56 7.52
C ILE A 92 7.13 21.98 8.88
N PRO A 93 6.82 20.72 9.23
CA PRO A 93 7.26 20.14 10.51
C PRO A 93 8.79 20.23 10.74
N CYS A 94 9.60 19.88 9.74
CA CYS A 94 11.06 20.00 9.83
C CYS A 94 11.57 21.45 9.96
N ALA A 95 10.78 22.43 9.52
CA ALA A 95 11.13 23.84 9.66
C ALA A 95 10.85 24.39 11.07
N LEU A 96 9.90 23.79 11.80
CA LEU A 96 9.48 24.22 13.13
C LEU A 96 10.20 23.47 14.26
N ASP A 97 10.54 22.19 14.07
CA ASP A 97 11.07 21.32 15.12
C ASP A 97 12.60 21.07 15.00
N ARG A 98 13.40 22.15 14.90
CA ARG A 98 14.89 22.07 14.95
C ARG A 98 15.43 22.12 16.37
#